data_AF-G3P1W4-F1
#
_entry.id   AF-G3P1W4-F1
#
_cell.length_a   1.000
_cell.length_b   1.000
_cell.length_c   1.000
_cell.angle_alpha   90.00
_cell.angle_beta   90.00
_cell.angle_gamma   90.00
#
_symmetry.space_group_name_H-M   'P 1'
#
loop_
_entity.id
_entity.type
_entity.pdbx_description
1 polymer ?
#
loop_
_entity_poly.entity_id
_entity_poly.type
_entity_poly.pdbx_seq_one_letter_code
_entity_poly.pdbx_strand_id
1 'polypeptide(L)'
;MQDDIPPYESRVTTAKLLIETEEYEMAVDVLEGLLEEDDEVVQVWYLSGWVCHLQLEKAKEQQERDGRDVTEVEAEEWKALKEAARSYLTNAKKLYSKLRCDDQPMLEHVEQLLGELGGELAGEEGDAPLNEDYEPCSDDDEEEEEGDDVEAPMEH
;
A
#
# COMPACT_ATOMS: atom_id res chain seq x y z
N MET A 1 -8.95 -27.38 10.42
CA MET A 1 -8.85 -27.55 8.95
C MET A 1 -7.51 -26.96 8.60
N GLN A 2 -6.64 -27.70 7.92
CA GLN A 2 -5.51 -27.05 7.26
C GLN A 2 -6.16 -26.28 6.12
N ASP A 3 -6.17 -24.96 6.22
CA ASP A 3 -6.52 -24.12 5.08
C ASP A 3 -5.46 -24.41 4.01
N ASP A 4 -5.86 -25.08 2.93
CA ASP A 4 -5.01 -25.34 1.77
C ASP A 4 -4.81 -24.00 1.05
N ILE A 5 -3.93 -23.17 1.60
CA ILE A 5 -3.50 -21.92 0.99
C ILE A 5 -2.87 -22.26 -0.37
N PRO A 6 -3.32 -21.63 -1.47
CA PRO A 6 -2.74 -21.89 -2.78
C PRO A 6 -1.23 -21.59 -2.82
N PRO A 7 -0.46 -22.30 -3.66
CA PRO A 7 0.99 -22.06 -3.77
C PRO A 7 1.32 -20.59 -4.03
N TYR A 8 2.43 -20.11 -3.46
CA TYR A 8 2.88 -18.71 -3.57
C TYR A 8 2.85 -18.19 -5.01
N GLU A 9 3.49 -18.90 -5.94
CA GLU A 9 3.51 -18.55 -7.38
C GLU A 9 2.11 -18.48 -8.02
N SER A 10 1.17 -19.30 -7.53
CA SER A 10 -0.21 -19.26 -8.01
C SER A 10 -0.90 -17.97 -7.54
N ARG A 11 -0.66 -17.55 -6.30
CA ARG A 11 -1.15 -16.25 -5.78
C ARG A 11 -0.50 -15.07 -6.49
N VAL A 12 0.81 -15.10 -6.78
CA VAL A 12 1.48 -14.08 -7.60
C VAL A 12 0.84 -13.97 -8.99
N THR A 13 0.55 -15.11 -9.62
CA THR A 13 -0.13 -15.13 -10.93
C THR A 13 -1.54 -14.58 -10.84
N THR A 14 -2.29 -14.92 -9.78
CA THR A 14 -3.62 -14.37 -9.52
C THR A 14 -3.57 -12.85 -9.37
N ALA A 15 -2.62 -12.30 -8.61
CA ALA A 15 -2.47 -10.85 -8.46
C ALA A 15 -2.25 -10.14 -9.81
N LYS A 16 -1.42 -10.71 -10.70
CA LYS A 16 -1.22 -10.17 -12.06
C LYS A 16 -2.51 -10.17 -12.87
N LEU A 17 -3.27 -11.27 -12.84
CA LEU A 17 -4.55 -11.37 -13.53
C LEU A 17 -5.57 -10.35 -12.99
N LEU A 18 -5.63 -10.18 -11.67
CA LEU A 18 -6.51 -9.18 -11.03
C LEU A 18 -6.14 -7.75 -11.47
N ILE A 19 -4.84 -7.43 -11.53
CA ILE A 19 -4.36 -6.15 -12.06
C ILE A 19 -4.78 -5.98 -13.53
N GLU A 20 -4.57 -6.98 -14.37
CA GLU A 20 -4.95 -6.95 -15.79
C GLU A 20 -6.45 -6.78 -16.03
N THR A 21 -7.29 -7.27 -15.11
CA THR A 21 -8.75 -7.10 -15.14
C THR A 21 -9.24 -5.90 -14.35
N GLU A 22 -8.34 -5.06 -13.86
CA GLU A 22 -8.62 -3.86 -13.05
C GLU A 22 -9.33 -4.11 -11.70
N GLU A 23 -9.21 -5.33 -11.16
CA GLU A 23 -9.71 -5.75 -9.85
C GLU A 23 -8.68 -5.41 -8.77
N TYR A 24 -8.42 -4.11 -8.59
CA TYR A 24 -7.27 -3.62 -7.85
C TYR A 24 -7.31 -3.88 -6.34
N GLU A 25 -8.47 -3.74 -5.69
CA GLU A 25 -8.62 -4.01 -4.25
C GLU A 25 -8.24 -5.45 -3.92
N MET A 26 -8.80 -6.41 -4.67
CA MET A 26 -8.47 -7.83 -4.51
C MET A 26 -7.00 -8.13 -4.82
N ALA A 27 -6.40 -7.42 -5.78
CA ALA A 27 -4.98 -7.58 -6.07
C ALA A 27 -4.11 -7.13 -4.87
N VAL A 28 -4.47 -6.02 -4.23
CA VAL A 28 -3.79 -5.52 -3.02
C VAL A 28 -3.87 -6.57 -1.91
N ASP A 29 -5.06 -7.08 -1.59
CA ASP A 29 -5.23 -8.09 -0.52
C ASP A 29 -4.33 -9.32 -0.74
N VAL A 30 -4.28 -9.81 -1.99
CA VAL A 30 -3.42 -10.96 -2.34
C VAL A 30 -1.94 -10.62 -2.20
N LEU A 31 -1.53 -9.42 -2.62
CA LEU A 31 -0.14 -8.98 -2.56
C LEU A 31 0.33 -8.70 -1.13
N GLU A 32 -0.53 -8.16 -0.26
CA GLU A 32 -0.23 -7.98 1.16
C GLU A 32 0.00 -9.32 1.85
N GLY A 33 -0.88 -10.30 1.64
CA GLY A 33 -0.66 -11.65 2.15
C GLY A 33 0.58 -12.35 1.59
N LEU A 34 1.03 -11.98 0.39
CA LEU A 34 2.31 -12.45 -0.17
C LEU A 34 3.52 -11.79 0.50
N LEU A 35 3.44 -10.49 0.81
CA LEU A 35 4.49 -9.76 1.53
C LEU A 35 4.61 -10.22 2.99
N GLU A 36 3.50 -10.52 3.66
CA GLU A 36 3.49 -11.09 5.00
C GLU A 36 4.18 -12.47 5.07
N GLU A 37 4.09 -13.25 3.98
CA GLU A 37 4.70 -14.58 3.88
C GLU A 37 6.19 -14.52 3.47
N ASP A 38 6.54 -13.67 2.51
CA ASP A 38 7.91 -13.47 2.04
C ASP A 38 8.11 -12.05 1.50
N ASP A 39 8.83 -11.23 2.27
CA ASP A 39 9.17 -9.85 1.94
C ASP A 39 10.46 -9.72 1.12
N GLU A 40 11.13 -10.83 0.76
CA GLU A 40 12.32 -10.83 -0.09
C GLU A 40 12.00 -11.06 -1.58
N VAL A 41 10.73 -11.02 -1.98
CA VAL A 41 10.32 -11.14 -3.40
C VAL A 41 10.13 -9.77 -4.06
N VAL A 42 11.14 -9.32 -4.81
CA VAL A 42 11.17 -8.01 -5.51
C VAL A 42 9.92 -7.77 -6.37
N GLN A 43 9.44 -8.81 -7.06
CA GLN A 43 8.27 -8.71 -7.94
C GLN A 43 7.00 -8.34 -7.15
N VAL A 44 6.83 -8.83 -5.93
CA VAL A 44 5.63 -8.54 -5.13
C VAL A 44 5.63 -7.08 -4.71
N TRP A 45 6.75 -6.55 -4.23
CA TRP A 45 6.92 -5.11 -3.94
C TRP A 45 6.62 -4.23 -5.16
N TYR A 46 7.12 -4.62 -6.33
CA TYR A 46 6.84 -3.90 -7.58
C TYR A 46 5.34 -3.92 -7.93
N LEU A 47 4.70 -5.08 -7.85
CA LEU A 47 3.26 -5.22 -8.15
C LEU A 47 2.40 -4.43 -7.16
N SER A 48 2.73 -4.42 -5.86
CA SER A 48 2.04 -3.62 -4.83
C SER A 48 2.13 -2.13 -5.14
N GLY A 49 3.31 -1.64 -5.51
CA GLY A 49 3.50 -0.25 -5.89
C GLY A 49 2.74 0.12 -7.18
N TRP A 50 2.77 -0.77 -8.17
CA TRP A 50 2.08 -0.55 -9.44
C TRP A 50 0.57 -0.54 -9.30
N VAL A 51 -0.03 -1.46 -8.51
CA VAL A 51 -1.48 -1.47 -8.30
C VAL A 51 -1.94 -0.22 -7.54
N CYS A 52 -1.20 0.28 -6.56
CA CYS A 52 -1.52 1.57 -5.90
C CYS A 52 -1.47 2.74 -6.90
N HIS A 53 -0.50 2.75 -7.80
CA HIS A 53 -0.43 3.75 -8.87
C HIS A 53 -1.65 3.67 -9.81
N LEU A 54 -2.05 2.45 -10.22
CA LEU A 54 -3.21 2.26 -11.09
C LEU A 54 -4.53 2.67 -10.42
N GLN A 55 -4.68 2.40 -9.12
CA GLN A 55 -5.83 2.89 -8.34
C GLN A 55 -5.90 4.41 -8.33
N LEU A 56 -4.75 5.08 -8.12
CA LEU A 56 -4.67 6.54 -8.16
C LEU A 56 -5.08 7.10 -9.52
N GLU A 57 -4.59 6.53 -10.61
CA GLU A 57 -4.93 6.98 -11.96
C GLU A 57 -6.42 6.76 -12.28
N LYS A 58 -6.98 5.59 -11.91
CA LYS A 58 -8.41 5.29 -12.07
C LYS A 58 -9.30 6.25 -11.28
N ALA A 59 -8.91 6.58 -10.05
CA ALA A 59 -9.65 7.52 -9.21
C ALA A 59 -9.64 8.95 -9.81
N LYS A 60 -8.51 9.40 -10.35
CA LYS A 60 -8.43 10.68 -11.06
C LYS A 60 -9.25 10.69 -12.35
N GLU A 61 -9.18 9.62 -13.15
CA GLU A 61 -9.96 9.50 -14.38
C GLU A 61 -11.47 9.58 -14.09
N GLN A 62 -11.92 8.89 -13.04
CA GLN A 62 -13.31 8.92 -12.62
C GLN A 62 -13.73 10.32 -12.16
N GLN A 63 -12.86 11.01 -11.41
CA GLN A 63 -13.12 12.39 -11.01
C GLN A 63 -13.24 13.33 -12.21
N GLU A 64 -12.33 13.24 -13.18
CA GLU A 64 -12.37 14.05 -14.40
C GLU A 64 -13.66 13.81 -15.20
N ARG A 65 -14.10 12.55 -15.27
CA ARG A 65 -15.35 12.16 -15.91
C ARG A 65 -16.58 12.74 -15.20
N ASP A 66 -16.58 12.75 -13.88
CA ASP A 66 -17.70 13.28 -13.08
C ASP A 66 -17.75 14.81 -13.12
N GLY A 67 -16.61 15.47 -13.41
CA GLY A 67 -16.53 16.93 -13.58
C GLY A 67 -16.88 17.72 -12.32
N ARG A 68 -16.83 17.06 -11.15
CA ARG A 68 -17.04 17.66 -9.84
C ARG A 68 -15.71 18.12 -9.25
N ASP A 69 -15.78 18.90 -8.18
CA ASP A 69 -14.60 19.22 -7.37
C ASP A 69 -14.22 18.01 -6.49
N VAL A 70 -12.93 17.84 -6.25
CA VAL A 70 -12.40 16.76 -5.40
C VAL A 70 -12.82 17.03 -3.97
N THR A 71 -13.42 16.05 -3.31
CA THR A 71 -13.74 16.15 -1.88
C THR A 71 -12.46 16.04 -1.04
N GLU A 72 -12.48 16.55 0.19
CA GLU A 72 -11.32 16.44 1.09
C GLU A 72 -10.94 14.97 1.34
N VAL A 73 -11.94 14.10 1.46
CA VAL A 73 -11.75 12.65 1.62
C VAL A 73 -11.03 12.04 0.41
N GLU A 74 -11.48 12.32 -0.81
CA GLU A 74 -10.81 11.83 -2.02
C GLU A 74 -9.37 12.34 -2.14
N ALA A 75 -9.12 13.59 -1.76
CA ALA A 75 -7.77 14.15 -1.78
C ALA A 75 -6.84 13.44 -0.79
N GLU A 76 -7.34 13.06 0.39
CA GLU A 76 -6.61 12.26 1.38
C GLU A 76 -6.35 10.84 0.88
N GLU A 77 -7.35 10.17 0.30
CA GLU A 77 -7.22 8.85 -0.32
C GLU A 77 -6.17 8.85 -1.44
N TRP A 78 -6.20 9.84 -2.33
CA TRP A 78 -5.22 9.97 -3.41
C TRP A 78 -3.81 10.19 -2.89
N LYS A 79 -3.68 10.97 -1.82
CA LYS A 79 -2.39 11.19 -1.15
C LYS A 79 -1.89 9.88 -0.54
N ALA A 80 -2.74 9.13 0.14
CA ALA A 80 -2.40 7.83 0.73
C ALA A 80 -1.98 6.82 -0.35
N LEU A 81 -2.75 6.69 -1.44
CA LEU A 81 -2.40 5.82 -2.58
C LEU A 81 -1.06 6.21 -3.20
N LYS A 82 -0.81 7.52 -3.36
CA LYS A 82 0.45 8.04 -3.89
C LYS A 82 1.63 7.72 -2.98
N GLU A 83 1.48 7.89 -1.66
CA GLU A 83 2.51 7.59 -0.68
C GLU A 83 2.79 6.07 -0.58
N ALA A 84 1.74 5.25 -0.59
CA ALA A 84 1.84 3.80 -0.63
C ALA A 84 2.59 3.32 -1.87
N ALA A 85 2.20 3.79 -3.06
CA ALA A 85 2.87 3.46 -4.32
C ALA A 85 4.36 3.81 -4.27
N ARG A 86 4.71 5.00 -3.77
CA ARG A 86 6.12 5.43 -3.62
C ARG A 86 6.89 4.53 -2.65
N SER A 87 6.29 4.19 -1.52
CA SER A 87 6.91 3.35 -0.49
C SER A 87 7.23 1.96 -1.06
N TYR A 88 6.22 1.30 -1.64
CA TYR A 88 6.37 -0.03 -2.24
C TYR A 88 7.42 -0.05 -3.36
N LEU A 89 7.37 0.91 -4.29
CA LEU A 89 8.35 0.99 -5.39
C LEU A 89 9.77 1.32 -4.90
N THR A 90 9.91 2.12 -3.84
CA THR A 90 11.21 2.39 -3.23
C THR A 90 11.80 1.12 -2.60
N ASN A 91 10.98 0.33 -1.91
CA ASN A 91 11.40 -0.95 -1.36
C ASN A 91 11.74 -1.95 -2.47
N ALA A 92 10.94 -2.02 -3.54
CA ALA A 92 11.26 -2.83 -4.72
C ALA A 92 12.64 -2.48 -5.29
N LYS A 93 12.97 -1.20 -5.46
CA LYS A 93 14.27 -0.73 -5.96
C LYS A 93 15.44 -1.08 -5.02
N LYS A 94 15.25 -0.90 -3.70
CA LYS A 94 16.26 -1.28 -2.69
C LYS A 94 16.53 -2.78 -2.72
N LEU A 95 15.46 -3.57 -2.73
CA LEU A 95 15.55 -5.03 -2.71
C LEU A 95 16.10 -5.59 -4.02
N TYR A 96 15.75 -5.01 -5.17
CA TYR A 96 16.35 -5.30 -6.47
C TYR A 96 17.88 -5.24 -6.40
N SER A 97 18.42 -4.17 -5.81
CA SER A 97 19.86 -3.98 -5.63
C SER A 97 20.47 -4.97 -4.63
N LYS A 98 19.81 -5.20 -3.49
CA LYS A 98 20.26 -6.13 -2.43
C LYS A 98 20.37 -7.56 -2.95
N LEU A 99 19.34 -8.03 -3.65
CA LEU A 99 19.24 -9.41 -4.14
C LEU A 99 19.87 -9.64 -5.51
N ARG A 100 20.36 -8.57 -6.16
CA ARG A 100 20.94 -8.61 -7.52
C ARG A 100 19.97 -9.22 -8.54
N CYS A 101 18.72 -8.77 -8.47
CA CYS A 101 17.71 -9.09 -9.47
C CYS A 101 18.19 -8.60 -10.85
N ASP A 102 17.86 -9.36 -11.90
CA ASP A 102 18.29 -9.12 -13.28
C ASP A 102 17.14 -8.75 -14.23
N ASP A 103 15.96 -8.47 -13.69
CA ASP A 103 14.80 -7.99 -14.44
C ASP A 103 14.90 -6.48 -14.73
N GLN A 104 15.72 -6.16 -15.74
CA GLN A 104 15.96 -4.79 -16.16
C GLN A 104 14.68 -4.05 -16.60
N PRO A 105 13.75 -4.65 -17.38
CA PRO A 105 12.47 -4.00 -17.71
C PRO A 105 11.65 -3.60 -16.48
N MET A 106 11.62 -4.44 -15.44
CA MET A 106 10.93 -4.11 -14.19
C MET A 106 11.59 -2.92 -13.49
N LEU A 107 12.92 -2.88 -13.42
CA LEU A 107 13.64 -1.75 -12.80
C LEU A 107 13.36 -0.43 -13.54
N GLU A 108 13.40 -0.44 -14.87
CA GLU A 108 13.11 0.75 -15.68
C GLU A 108 11.69 1.29 -15.41
N HIS A 109 10.72 0.38 -15.28
CA HIS A 109 9.36 0.77 -14.96
C HIS A 109 9.22 1.29 -13.52
N VAL A 110 9.88 0.66 -12.54
CA VAL A 110 9.95 1.18 -11.16
C VAL A 110 10.49 2.61 -11.13
N GLU A 111 11.56 2.88 -11.88
CA GLU A 111 12.16 4.22 -11.96
C GLU A 111 11.26 5.23 -12.66
N GLN A 112 10.56 4.83 -13.72
CA GLN A 112 9.56 5.66 -14.38
C GLN A 112 8.42 6.04 -13.41
N LEU A 113 7.81 5.06 -12.75
CA LEU A 113 6.69 5.28 -11.82
C LEU A 113 7.11 6.15 -10.63
N LEU A 114 8.31 5.94 -10.09
CA LEU A 114 8.85 6.80 -9.04
C LEU A 114 9.00 8.25 -9.54
N GLY A 115 9.48 8.46 -10.77
CA GLY A 115 9.55 9.79 -11.38
C GLY A 115 8.17 10.47 -11.50
N GLU A 116 7.15 9.73 -11.95
CA GLU A 116 5.77 10.23 -12.08
C GLU A 116 5.12 10.58 -10.73
N LEU A 117 5.37 9.76 -9.71
CA LEU A 117 4.88 9.98 -8.34
C LEU A 117 5.67 11.07 -7.59
N GLY A 118 6.69 11.67 -8.21
CA GLY A 118 7.58 12.66 -7.62
C GLY A 118 8.54 12.08 -6.57
N GLY A 119 8.76 10.77 -6.61
CA GLY A 119 9.82 10.08 -5.89
C GLY A 119 11.17 10.42 -6.51
N GLU A 120 12.20 10.51 -5.67
CA GLU A 120 13.53 10.96 -6.11
C GLU A 120 14.06 10.07 -7.25
N LEU A 121 14.14 10.65 -8.44
CA LEU A 121 15.11 10.25 -9.45
C LEU A 121 16.50 10.51 -8.87
N ALA A 122 17.03 9.51 -8.17
CA ALA A 122 18.42 9.30 -7.77
C ALA A 122 19.31 10.54 -7.80
N GLY A 123 19.58 11.08 -6.62
CA GLY A 123 20.61 12.07 -6.44
C GLY A 123 21.14 12.11 -5.01
N GLU A 124 21.43 10.97 -4.39
CA GLU A 124 22.45 10.87 -3.33
C GLU A 124 22.70 9.41 -2.91
N GLU A 125 23.93 8.95 -3.15
CA GLU A 125 24.54 7.85 -2.41
C GLU A 125 24.69 8.31 -0.95
N GLY A 126 23.76 7.90 -0.09
CA GLY A 126 23.76 8.25 1.32
C GLY A 126 23.28 7.06 2.13
N ASP A 127 24.24 6.32 2.67
CA ASP A 127 24.08 5.39 3.77
C ASP A 127 23.24 6.03 4.89
N ALA A 128 21.94 5.71 4.91
CA ALA A 128 21.07 6.00 6.04
C ALA A 128 20.60 4.65 6.58
N PRO A 129 20.99 4.26 7.81
CA PRO A 129 20.55 3.00 8.38
C PRO A 129 19.02 3.05 8.48
N LEU A 130 18.38 2.04 7.90
CA LEU A 130 16.95 1.82 8.03
C LEU A 130 16.66 1.65 9.52
N ASN A 131 15.97 2.62 10.11
CA ASN A 131 15.36 2.43 11.42
C ASN A 131 14.23 1.42 11.22
N GLU A 132 14.45 0.21 11.71
CA GLU A 132 13.57 -0.98 11.66
C GLU A 132 12.33 -0.85 12.57
N ASP A 133 11.93 0.37 12.93
CA ASP A 133 10.86 0.62 13.88
C ASP A 133 9.66 1.25 13.16
N TYR A 134 8.95 0.39 12.43
CA TYR A 134 7.58 0.67 12.04
C TYR A 134 6.71 0.40 13.27
N GLU A 135 6.47 1.43 14.08
CA GLU A 135 5.39 1.42 15.06
C GLU A 135 4.07 1.73 14.33
N PRO A 136 3.12 0.78 14.25
CA PRO A 136 1.78 1.12 13.81
C PRO A 136 1.18 2.13 14.78
N CYS A 137 0.65 3.24 14.26
CA CYS A 137 -0.16 4.17 15.04
C CYS A 137 -1.31 3.37 15.67
N SER A 138 -1.18 3.07 16.96
CA SER A 138 -2.28 2.64 17.80
C SER A 138 -3.19 3.85 17.94
N ASP A 139 -4.23 3.86 17.12
CA ASP A 139 -5.40 4.75 17.25
C ASP A 139 -6.15 4.29 18.51
N ASP A 140 -5.69 4.76 19.67
CA ASP A 140 -6.34 4.61 20.97
C ASP A 140 -7.19 5.87 21.18
N ASP A 141 -8.29 5.98 20.43
CA ASP A 141 -9.31 7.00 20.68
C ASP A 141 -10.20 6.51 21.83
N GLU A 142 -9.91 7.07 23.00
CA GLU A 142 -10.55 6.79 24.29
C GLU A 142 -12.08 7.03 24.22
N GLU A 143 -12.84 6.01 24.65
CA GLU A 143 -14.28 6.05 24.83
C GLU A 143 -14.67 7.15 25.85
N GLU A 144 -15.41 8.19 25.42
CA GLU A 144 -16.12 9.08 26.35
C GLU A 144 -17.31 8.34 26.96
N GLU A 145 -17.15 7.80 28.18
CA GLU A 145 -18.26 7.30 28.99
C GLU A 145 -19.11 8.46 29.56
N GLU A 146 -20.35 8.56 29.08
CA GLU A 146 -21.43 9.32 29.73
C GLU A 146 -21.80 8.69 31.09
N GLY A 147 -21.42 9.36 32.18
CA GLY A 147 -21.93 9.08 33.51
C GLY A 147 -23.26 9.80 33.79
N ASP A 148 -24.37 9.17 33.40
CA ASP A 148 -25.71 9.52 33.86
C ASP A 148 -25.97 9.00 35.29
N ASP A 149 -26.77 9.79 36.00
CA ASP A 149 -27.04 9.83 37.44
C ASP A 149 -27.88 8.64 37.96
N VAL A 150 -27.33 7.82 38.87
CA VAL A 150 -28.10 6.95 39.81
C VAL A 150 -27.25 6.73 41.08
N GLU A 151 -27.70 6.90 42.33
CA GLU A 151 -28.72 6.16 43.08
C GLU A 151 -28.98 6.93 44.42
N ALA A 152 -30.19 7.36 44.78
CA ALA A 152 -31.26 6.59 45.45
C ALA A 152 -31.25 6.69 47.02
N PRO A 153 -32.17 6.05 47.77
CA PRO A 153 -33.12 6.69 48.69
C PRO A 153 -32.80 6.44 50.19
N MET A 154 -33.52 7.06 51.14
CA MET A 154 -34.12 6.38 52.31
C MET A 154 -34.89 7.30 53.27
N GLU A 155 -36.01 6.77 53.76
CA GLU A 155 -36.90 7.30 54.81
C GLU A 155 -36.25 7.45 56.19
N HIS A 156 -36.63 8.51 56.92
CA HIS A 156 -37.15 8.42 58.30
C HIS A 156 -37.96 9.67 58.67
#